data_AF-R9M5Y5-F1
#
_entry.id   AF-R9M5Y5-F1
#
_cell.length_a   1.000
_cell.length_b   1.000
_cell.length_c   1.000
_cell.angle_alpha   90.00
_cell.angle_beta   90.00
_cell.angle_gamma   90.00
#
_symmetry.space_group_name_H-M   'P 1'
#
loop_
_entity.id
_entity.type
_entity.pdbx_description
1 polymer ?
#
loop_
_entity_poly.entity_id
_entity_poly.type
_entity_poly.pdbx_seq_one_letter_code
_entity_poly.pdbx_strand_id
1 'polypeptide(L)'
;MLFTKMDAIKVTEAKLNNARSFGDYNEALFQLEDLLDFTKTCTIPDSFTIAYPTSLPKTEWRPNLVPQYHLDQELFFQLINGGFTIADRSLLEKGSLHENPFESFFGNDNHILIDASYGIIPFRNKADNHLHSFPFDPITIQEYANAYTFLEHAQDIFSIGNIIAQSIGFGMLLDSAQHVTYHISSRHELDKILFLWEQKISGTPFSLWFRGQTREYWLPDLRKVAIDPKIPICPWRNVRDEALTPSIYRNMDIKRYSYKMLEILKYQYALEGYFHRCLYEPRNPAEDRQEKITDHLVKLGLTSTFSSMDGQTIFSVKDYHHEYAAFVKLLFQQHYGLESPLLDVTSDIDVALFFAQNEIEDTHYTSIKHTSTPSVIYGFLINETLDPFIDSQYLMSDISALRPLRQHCGVLTGTSNICKEFYSRYVALKIVLDQPIEYGSQYDENYLFPREDEDAFLTKLVQVEKDIDAKFVHPFSIK
;
A
#
# COMPACT_ATOMS: atom_id res chain seq x y z
N MET A 1 -14.58 -22.62 -25.77
CA MET A 1 -13.14 -22.84 -25.63
C MET A 1 -12.73 -22.13 -24.36
N LEU A 2 -12.19 -22.83 -23.36
CA LEU A 2 -11.79 -22.20 -22.09
C LEU A 2 -10.46 -21.47 -22.31
N PHE A 3 -10.46 -20.15 -22.12
CA PHE A 3 -9.28 -19.31 -22.21
C PHE A 3 -8.59 -19.32 -20.85
N THR A 4 -7.32 -19.73 -20.76
CA THR A 4 -6.64 -19.89 -19.46
C THR A 4 -5.93 -18.61 -19.03
N LYS A 5 -5.63 -18.46 -17.74
CA LYS A 5 -4.79 -17.35 -17.23
C LYS A 5 -3.41 -17.29 -17.91
N MET A 6 -2.87 -18.45 -18.31
CA MET A 6 -1.63 -18.56 -19.10
C MET A 6 -1.80 -18.05 -20.55
N ASP A 7 -2.96 -18.24 -21.17
CA ASP A 7 -3.25 -17.67 -22.50
C ASP A 7 -3.39 -16.14 -22.42
N ALA A 8 -4.01 -15.63 -21.36
CA ALA A 8 -4.08 -14.20 -21.08
C ALA A 8 -2.68 -13.58 -20.90
N ILE A 9 -1.83 -14.18 -20.05
CA ILE A 9 -0.42 -13.78 -19.86
C ILE A 9 0.32 -13.70 -21.20
N LYS A 10 0.21 -14.72 -22.06
CA LYS A 10 0.84 -14.75 -23.38
C LYS A 10 0.32 -13.66 -24.33
N VAL A 11 -0.98 -13.37 -24.32
CA VAL A 11 -1.56 -12.30 -25.13
C VAL A 11 -1.06 -10.93 -24.66
N THR A 12 -1.03 -10.68 -23.36
CA THR A 12 -0.56 -9.39 -22.82
C THR A 12 0.95 -9.22 -22.99
N GLU A 13 1.74 -10.29 -22.87
CA GLU A 13 3.16 -10.31 -23.24
C GLU A 13 3.37 -10.03 -24.74
N ALA A 14 2.54 -10.59 -25.63
CA ALA A 14 2.58 -10.28 -27.05
C ALA A 14 2.21 -8.82 -27.34
N LYS A 15 1.29 -8.21 -26.58
CA LYS A 15 0.99 -6.77 -26.67
C LYS A 15 2.19 -5.92 -26.25
N LEU A 16 2.81 -6.20 -25.10
CA LEU A 16 3.99 -5.45 -24.62
C LEU A 16 5.20 -5.54 -25.57
N ASN A 17 5.44 -6.70 -26.19
CA ASN A 17 6.50 -6.84 -27.18
C ASN A 17 6.22 -6.05 -28.48
N ASN A 18 4.95 -5.85 -28.82
CA ASN A 18 4.52 -5.06 -29.98
C ASN A 18 4.31 -3.57 -29.70
N ALA A 19 4.20 -3.15 -28.43
CA ALA A 19 3.97 -1.77 -28.02
C ALA A 19 5.07 -0.79 -28.53
N ARG A 20 4.64 0.28 -29.20
CA ARG A 20 5.47 1.38 -29.74
C ARG A 20 5.03 2.75 -29.21
N SER A 21 3.77 2.92 -28.80
CA SER A 21 3.24 4.17 -28.23
C SER A 21 2.97 4.04 -26.72
N PHE A 22 2.81 5.19 -26.05
CA PHE A 22 2.36 5.26 -24.65
C PHE A 22 0.99 4.59 -24.45
N GLY A 23 0.06 4.75 -25.40
CA GLY A 23 -1.26 4.14 -25.35
C GLY A 23 -1.20 2.61 -25.39
N ASP A 24 -0.26 2.04 -26.16
CA ASP A 24 -0.09 0.59 -26.30
C ASP A 24 0.36 -0.04 -24.96
N TYR A 25 1.24 0.64 -24.22
CA TYR A 25 1.66 0.22 -22.88
C TYR A 25 0.53 0.38 -21.85
N ASN A 26 -0.26 1.45 -21.93
CA ASN A 26 -1.46 1.62 -21.07
C ASN A 26 -2.52 0.54 -21.31
N GLU A 27 -2.81 0.20 -22.57
CA GLU A 27 -3.79 -0.85 -22.90
C GLU A 27 -3.35 -2.22 -22.37
N ALA A 28 -2.04 -2.52 -22.49
CA ALA A 28 -1.46 -3.74 -21.95
C ALA A 28 -1.38 -3.75 -20.41
N LEU A 29 -1.10 -2.61 -19.76
CA LEU A 29 -1.12 -2.48 -18.29
C LEU A 29 -2.52 -2.73 -17.73
N PHE A 30 -3.56 -2.16 -18.34
CA PHE A 30 -4.96 -2.42 -17.97
C PHE A 30 -5.24 -3.94 -17.92
N GLN A 31 -4.81 -4.66 -18.96
CA GLN A 31 -4.96 -6.12 -19.04
C GLN A 31 -3.97 -6.92 -18.17
N LEU A 32 -2.94 -6.32 -17.59
CA LEU A 32 -2.13 -6.97 -16.54
C LEU A 32 -2.79 -6.82 -15.18
N GLU A 33 -3.36 -5.67 -14.89
CA GLU A 33 -3.93 -5.35 -13.58
C GLU A 33 -5.25 -6.08 -13.32
N ASP A 34 -6.05 -6.34 -14.37
CA ASP A 34 -7.18 -7.29 -14.35
C ASP A 34 -6.76 -8.73 -13.95
N LEU A 35 -5.49 -9.09 -14.14
CA LEU A 35 -4.95 -10.44 -13.92
C LEU A 35 -4.09 -10.55 -12.64
N LEU A 36 -3.58 -9.42 -12.15
CA LEU A 36 -2.75 -9.29 -10.95
C LEU A 36 -3.63 -9.24 -9.70
N ASP A 37 -3.20 -9.95 -8.66
CA ASP A 37 -3.91 -9.96 -7.38
C ASP A 37 -3.75 -8.65 -6.56
N PHE A 38 -3.15 -7.59 -7.14
CA PHE A 38 -2.94 -6.29 -6.50
C PHE A 38 -4.23 -5.51 -6.20
N THR A 39 -5.15 -5.43 -7.17
CA THR A 39 -6.41 -4.66 -7.11
C THR A 39 -7.31 -5.03 -5.95
N LYS A 40 -7.15 -6.25 -5.41
CA LYS A 40 -7.90 -6.81 -4.27
C LYS A 40 -7.38 -6.35 -2.90
N THR A 41 -6.26 -5.64 -2.86
CA THR A 41 -5.58 -5.23 -1.61
C THR A 41 -5.54 -3.71 -1.41
N CYS A 42 -6.23 -2.97 -2.28
CA CYS A 42 -6.42 -1.53 -2.21
C CYS A 42 -7.76 -1.19 -1.53
N THR A 43 -7.79 -0.18 -0.65
CA THR A 43 -9.04 0.29 -0.01
C THR A 43 -9.89 1.07 -1.00
N ILE A 44 -9.25 1.73 -1.98
CA ILE A 44 -9.89 2.24 -3.19
C ILE A 44 -9.93 1.10 -4.22
N PRO A 45 -11.10 0.51 -4.51
CA PRO A 45 -11.21 -0.53 -5.54
C PRO A 45 -10.73 -0.05 -6.90
N ASP A 46 -10.16 -0.98 -7.66
CA ASP A 46 -10.14 -0.91 -9.13
C ASP A 46 -9.42 0.36 -9.70
N SER A 47 -8.57 0.96 -8.85
CA SER A 47 -7.89 2.24 -9.06
C SER A 47 -6.36 2.10 -9.14
N PHE A 48 -5.89 0.88 -9.43
CA PHE A 48 -4.49 0.60 -9.70
C PHE A 48 -4.06 1.18 -11.07
N THR A 49 -5.02 1.29 -12.00
CA THR A 49 -4.80 1.42 -13.46
C THR A 49 -4.65 2.85 -13.98
N ILE A 50 -4.08 3.71 -13.12
CA ILE A 50 -4.15 5.16 -13.28
C ILE A 50 -2.73 5.73 -13.27
N ALA A 51 -1.92 5.24 -14.20
CA ALA A 51 -0.54 5.67 -14.42
C ALA A 51 -0.47 6.95 -15.26
N TYR A 52 -0.51 8.12 -14.62
CA TYR A 52 0.05 9.33 -15.20
C TYR A 52 1.59 9.19 -15.32
N PRO A 53 2.24 9.71 -16.38
CA PRO A 53 1.73 10.72 -17.29
C PRO A 53 1.67 10.31 -18.77
N THR A 54 0.76 10.96 -19.51
CA THR A 54 0.80 11.03 -20.98
C THR A 54 2.18 11.45 -21.50
N SER A 55 2.55 11.06 -22.72
CA SER A 55 3.84 11.39 -23.36
C SER A 55 4.09 12.88 -23.67
N LEU A 56 3.24 13.80 -23.20
CA LEU A 56 3.40 15.24 -23.34
C LEU A 56 4.27 15.80 -22.19
N PRO A 57 5.10 16.83 -22.43
CA PRO A 57 5.74 17.62 -21.37
C PRO A 57 4.72 18.24 -20.40
N LYS A 58 5.08 18.41 -19.12
CA LYS A 58 4.21 19.03 -18.09
C LYS A 58 3.60 20.37 -18.51
N THR A 59 4.33 21.18 -19.28
CA THR A 59 3.89 22.48 -19.83
C THR A 59 2.74 22.37 -20.83
N GLU A 60 2.61 21.23 -21.51
CA GLU A 60 1.59 20.97 -22.53
C GLU A 60 0.31 20.32 -21.96
N TRP A 61 0.31 19.98 -20.66
CA TRP A 61 -0.80 19.29 -20.02
C TRP A 61 -2.08 20.13 -19.93
N ARG A 62 -1.99 21.41 -19.50
CA ARG A 62 -3.14 22.33 -19.39
C ARG A 62 -3.88 22.48 -20.72
N PRO A 63 -3.25 22.85 -21.86
CA PRO A 63 -3.97 23.09 -23.11
C PRO A 63 -4.48 21.81 -23.80
N ASN A 64 -3.82 20.66 -23.62
CA ASN A 64 -4.14 19.46 -24.41
C ASN A 64 -4.96 18.38 -23.67
N LEU A 65 -4.87 18.29 -22.34
CA LEU A 65 -5.47 17.18 -21.58
C LEU A 65 -6.68 17.61 -20.76
N VAL A 66 -6.57 18.76 -20.10
CA VAL A 66 -7.52 19.29 -19.12
C VAL A 66 -7.96 20.74 -19.44
N PRO A 67 -8.30 21.09 -20.70
CA PRO A 67 -8.49 22.49 -21.10
C PRO A 67 -9.70 23.17 -20.45
N GLN A 68 -10.74 22.42 -20.03
CA GLN A 68 -11.95 23.01 -19.44
C GLN A 68 -11.86 23.15 -17.91
N TYR A 69 -10.95 22.40 -17.28
CA TYR A 69 -10.77 22.30 -15.83
C TYR A 69 -10.72 23.68 -15.14
N HIS A 70 -11.55 23.91 -14.12
CA HIS A 70 -11.91 25.25 -13.60
C HIS A 70 -10.88 25.86 -12.61
N LEU A 71 -9.59 25.65 -12.87
CA LEU A 71 -8.48 26.34 -12.20
C LEU A 71 -7.91 27.43 -13.12
N ASP A 72 -7.35 28.49 -12.54
CA ASP A 72 -6.49 29.39 -13.31
C ASP A 72 -5.18 28.70 -13.74
N GLN A 73 -4.47 29.30 -14.69
CA GLN A 73 -3.28 28.68 -15.29
C GLN A 73 -2.09 28.65 -14.32
N GLU A 74 -1.95 29.65 -13.45
CA GLU A 74 -0.86 29.73 -12.48
C GLU A 74 -1.01 28.64 -11.43
N LEU A 75 -2.17 28.58 -10.76
CA LEU A 75 -2.50 27.56 -9.77
C LEU A 75 -2.40 26.14 -10.33
N PHE A 76 -2.84 25.91 -11.57
CA PHE A 76 -2.68 24.60 -12.20
C PHE A 76 -1.20 24.17 -12.25
N PHE A 77 -0.31 25.07 -12.69
CA PHE A 77 1.12 24.75 -12.74
C PHE A 77 1.79 24.72 -11.37
N GLN A 78 1.32 25.49 -10.38
CA GLN A 78 1.70 25.33 -8.98
C GLN A 78 1.42 23.90 -8.51
N LEU A 79 0.18 23.41 -8.64
CA LEU A 79 -0.18 22.05 -8.23
C LEU A 79 0.62 20.98 -8.99
N ILE A 80 0.77 21.09 -10.31
CA ILE A 80 1.60 20.17 -11.12
C ILE A 80 3.08 20.17 -10.70
N ASN A 81 3.61 21.28 -10.18
CA ASN A 81 4.96 21.34 -9.61
C ASN A 81 5.02 20.81 -8.17
N GLY A 82 3.92 20.92 -7.40
CA GLY A 82 3.75 20.35 -6.07
C GLY A 82 3.60 18.82 -6.02
N GLY A 83 3.46 18.15 -7.17
CA GLY A 83 3.32 16.69 -7.27
C GLY A 83 1.96 16.20 -7.76
N PHE A 84 1.02 17.11 -8.03
CA PHE A 84 -0.22 16.75 -8.72
C PHE A 84 0.08 16.27 -10.13
N THR A 85 -0.79 15.43 -10.65
CA THR A 85 -0.51 14.64 -11.86
C THR A 85 -1.79 14.29 -12.61
N ILE A 86 -1.66 13.66 -13.80
CA ILE A 86 -2.81 13.22 -14.73
C ILE A 86 -3.82 10.38 -14.95
N ALA A 87 -4.97 9.71 -14.60
CA ALA A 87 -6.42 9.95 -14.38
C ALA A 87 -7.21 10.43 -15.60
N ASP A 88 -6.86 9.85 -16.76
CA ASP A 88 -7.86 9.55 -17.78
C ASP A 88 -9.16 9.10 -17.09
N ARG A 89 -10.16 9.94 -17.21
CA ARG A 89 -11.43 9.80 -16.51
C ARG A 89 -12.19 8.58 -17.01
N SER A 90 -12.00 8.19 -18.27
CA SER A 90 -12.62 7.00 -18.84
C SER A 90 -11.99 5.71 -18.32
N LEU A 91 -10.76 5.72 -17.82
CA LEU A 91 -10.17 4.58 -17.12
C LEU A 91 -10.69 4.51 -15.68
N LEU A 92 -10.75 5.66 -15.00
CA LEU A 92 -11.37 5.81 -13.68
C LEU A 92 -12.83 5.32 -13.64
N GLU A 93 -13.65 5.73 -14.61
CA GLU A 93 -15.06 5.36 -14.72
C GLU A 93 -15.25 3.89 -15.13
N LYS A 94 -14.26 3.24 -15.74
CA LYS A 94 -14.30 1.78 -16.01
C LYS A 94 -13.99 0.95 -14.78
N GLY A 95 -13.15 1.45 -13.88
CA GLY A 95 -12.87 0.80 -12.58
C GLY A 95 -13.97 1.04 -11.55
N SER A 96 -14.57 2.24 -11.54
CA SER A 96 -15.54 2.60 -10.49
C SER A 96 -16.84 1.77 -10.56
N LEU A 97 -17.17 1.12 -9.45
CA LEU A 97 -18.45 0.40 -9.25
C LEU A 97 -19.64 1.34 -8.94
N HIS A 98 -19.42 2.66 -8.89
CA HIS A 98 -20.43 3.66 -8.54
C HIS A 98 -20.95 4.42 -9.76
N GLU A 99 -22.21 4.89 -9.70
CA GLU A 99 -22.74 5.83 -10.69
C GLU A 99 -21.85 7.08 -10.76
N ASN A 100 -21.59 7.55 -11.98
CA ASN A 100 -20.51 8.48 -12.34
C ASN A 100 -20.28 9.60 -11.30
N PRO A 101 -19.30 9.46 -10.38
CA PRO A 101 -19.10 10.43 -9.30
C PRO A 101 -18.57 11.78 -9.81
N PHE A 102 -18.23 11.88 -11.11
CA PHE A 102 -17.64 13.04 -11.74
C PHE A 102 -18.64 13.86 -12.58
N GLU A 103 -19.81 13.32 -12.93
CA GLU A 103 -20.76 13.97 -13.84
C GLU A 103 -21.29 15.30 -13.29
N SER A 104 -21.57 15.35 -11.97
CA SER A 104 -22.00 16.54 -11.24
C SER A 104 -20.94 17.63 -11.12
N PHE A 105 -19.65 17.28 -11.19
CA PHE A 105 -18.54 18.19 -10.85
C PHE A 105 -17.67 18.59 -12.07
N PHE A 106 -17.36 17.65 -12.98
CA PHE A 106 -16.34 17.79 -14.03
C PHE A 106 -16.90 17.87 -15.47
N GLY A 107 -18.22 17.74 -15.64
CA GLY A 107 -18.87 17.90 -16.96
C GLY A 107 -18.36 16.88 -17.99
N ASN A 108 -17.74 17.36 -19.07
CA ASN A 108 -17.24 16.52 -20.18
C ASN A 108 -15.70 16.50 -20.28
N ASP A 109 -14.95 16.85 -19.22
CA ASP A 109 -13.49 16.69 -19.23
C ASP A 109 -13.11 15.19 -19.22
N ASN A 110 -12.22 14.79 -20.14
CA ASN A 110 -11.72 13.41 -20.28
C ASN A 110 -10.57 13.06 -19.31
N HIS A 111 -10.04 14.04 -18.59
CA HIS A 111 -8.95 13.89 -17.63
C HIS A 111 -9.20 14.79 -16.42
N ILE A 112 -8.74 14.40 -15.23
CA ILE A 112 -8.89 15.19 -14.00
C ILE A 112 -7.56 15.34 -13.24
N LEU A 113 -7.30 16.51 -12.67
CA LEU A 113 -6.10 16.77 -11.86
C LEU A 113 -6.20 16.06 -10.51
N ILE A 114 -5.16 15.36 -10.06
CA ILE A 114 -5.21 14.58 -8.80
C ILE A 114 -3.96 14.74 -7.93
N ASP A 115 -4.15 14.77 -6.60
CA ASP A 115 -3.10 14.46 -5.63
C ASP A 115 -2.92 12.93 -5.58
N ALA A 116 -1.99 12.40 -6.39
CA ALA A 116 -1.68 10.96 -6.40
C ALA A 116 -0.97 10.47 -5.12
N SER A 117 -0.64 11.36 -4.19
CA SER A 117 -0.14 10.99 -2.86
C SER A 117 -1.30 10.46 -2.01
N TYR A 118 -2.41 11.21 -1.95
CA TYR A 118 -3.51 10.94 -1.01
C TYR A 118 -4.83 10.48 -1.66
N GLY A 119 -4.93 10.45 -2.99
CA GLY A 119 -6.13 10.02 -3.70
C GLY A 119 -7.24 11.07 -3.66
N ILE A 120 -6.94 12.32 -4.02
CA ILE A 120 -7.88 13.43 -3.89
C ILE A 120 -7.88 14.35 -5.11
N ILE A 121 -9.07 14.71 -5.59
CA ILE A 121 -9.28 15.60 -6.74
C ILE A 121 -9.68 17.00 -6.25
N PRO A 122 -8.86 18.05 -6.46
CA PRO A 122 -9.26 19.43 -6.21
C PRO A 122 -10.14 19.97 -7.36
N PHE A 123 -11.37 20.39 -7.06
CA PHE A 123 -12.34 20.87 -8.05
C PHE A 123 -12.98 22.19 -7.63
N ARG A 124 -13.29 23.08 -8.59
CA ARG A 124 -13.98 24.34 -8.30
C ARG A 124 -15.49 24.16 -8.52
N ASN A 125 -16.28 24.30 -7.46
CA ASN A 125 -17.73 24.16 -7.52
C ASN A 125 -18.35 25.37 -8.23
N LYS A 126 -19.26 25.11 -9.17
CA LYS A 126 -19.93 26.14 -10.00
C LYS A 126 -20.94 26.98 -9.22
N ALA A 127 -21.47 26.48 -8.11
CA ALA A 127 -22.51 27.15 -7.34
C ALA A 127 -21.97 28.24 -6.41
N ASP A 128 -20.78 28.03 -5.84
CA ASP A 128 -20.17 28.92 -4.84
C ASP A 128 -18.80 29.51 -5.29
N ASN A 129 -18.25 29.02 -6.40
CA ASN A 129 -16.94 29.37 -6.96
C ASN A 129 -15.73 29.04 -6.04
N HIS A 130 -15.94 28.31 -4.94
CA HIS A 130 -14.89 27.83 -4.03
C HIS A 130 -14.22 26.57 -4.55
N LEU A 131 -13.00 26.30 -4.06
CA LEU A 131 -12.30 25.05 -4.32
C LEU A 131 -12.70 24.02 -3.24
N HIS A 132 -13.15 22.87 -3.69
CA HIS A 132 -13.54 21.70 -2.92
C HIS A 132 -12.61 20.54 -3.23
N SER A 133 -12.71 19.46 -2.46
CA SER A 133 -11.86 18.27 -2.58
C SER A 133 -12.71 17.02 -2.57
N PHE A 134 -12.55 16.14 -3.56
CA PHE A 134 -13.22 14.84 -3.63
C PHE A 134 -12.20 13.72 -3.32
N PRO A 135 -12.33 13.01 -2.18
CA PRO A 135 -11.47 11.86 -1.87
C PRO A 135 -11.94 10.61 -2.62
N PHE A 136 -10.99 9.78 -3.05
CA PHE A 136 -11.28 8.50 -3.70
C PHE A 136 -11.73 7.40 -2.74
N ASP A 137 -11.59 7.60 -1.44
CA ASP A 137 -11.85 6.61 -0.40
C ASP A 137 -12.93 7.08 0.61
N PRO A 138 -14.16 7.40 0.14
CA PRO A 138 -15.21 7.94 1.00
C PRO A 138 -15.75 6.90 2.00
N ILE A 139 -15.58 5.60 1.72
CA ILE A 139 -16.03 4.49 2.56
C ILE A 139 -15.16 4.43 3.82
N THR A 140 -13.83 4.30 3.67
CA THR A 140 -12.88 4.35 4.79
C THR A 140 -13.04 5.64 5.61
N ILE A 141 -13.24 6.79 4.96
CA ILE A 141 -13.49 8.06 5.67
C ILE A 141 -14.75 7.97 6.56
N GLN A 142 -15.83 7.39 6.06
CA GLN A 142 -17.07 7.24 6.83
C GLN A 142 -16.96 6.19 7.94
N GLU A 143 -16.23 5.10 7.72
CA GLU A 143 -16.00 4.04 8.71
C GLU A 143 -15.18 4.55 9.90
N TYR A 144 -14.10 5.29 9.63
CA TYR A 144 -13.30 5.90 10.69
C TYR A 144 -14.04 7.04 11.41
N ALA A 145 -14.84 7.85 10.70
CA ALA A 145 -15.70 8.84 11.34
C ALA A 145 -16.79 8.21 12.23
N ASN A 146 -17.25 6.99 11.91
CA ASN A 146 -18.16 6.22 12.76
C ASN A 146 -17.45 5.59 13.97
N ALA A 147 -16.21 5.10 13.79
CA ALA A 147 -15.41 4.47 14.84
C ALA A 147 -14.84 5.48 15.86
N TYR A 148 -14.47 6.68 15.40
CA TYR A 148 -13.70 7.66 16.16
C TYR A 148 -14.44 9.01 16.23
N THR A 149 -15.27 9.18 17.26
CA THR A 149 -16.07 10.40 17.50
C THR A 149 -15.27 11.65 17.83
N PHE A 150 -13.93 11.60 17.77
CA PHE A 150 -13.01 12.73 17.92
C PHE A 150 -12.48 13.26 16.58
N LEU A 151 -12.87 12.66 15.44
CA LEU A 151 -12.61 13.20 14.12
C LEU A 151 -13.67 14.27 13.83
N GLU A 152 -13.26 15.54 13.79
CA GLU A 152 -14.18 16.67 13.57
C GLU A 152 -14.35 16.96 12.07
N HIS A 153 -13.38 16.57 11.24
CA HIS A 153 -13.33 16.89 9.82
C HIS A 153 -12.88 15.70 8.95
N ALA A 154 -13.36 15.65 7.70
CA ALA A 154 -13.01 14.58 6.76
C ALA A 154 -11.52 14.53 6.39
N GLN A 155 -10.76 15.63 6.53
CA GLN A 155 -9.31 15.61 6.31
C GLN A 155 -8.50 14.98 7.46
N ASP A 156 -9.11 14.77 8.63
CA ASP A 156 -8.41 14.23 9.81
C ASP A 156 -7.90 12.81 9.56
N ILE A 157 -8.57 12.08 8.66
CA ILE A 157 -8.16 10.75 8.15
C ILE A 157 -6.73 10.73 7.59
N PHE A 158 -6.22 11.86 7.08
CA PHE A 158 -4.89 11.93 6.45
C PHE A 158 -3.75 11.97 7.47
N SER A 159 -4.07 12.10 8.76
CA SER A 159 -3.14 12.05 9.91
C SER A 159 -3.68 11.15 11.03
N ILE A 160 -4.53 10.18 10.70
CA ILE A 160 -5.33 9.39 11.66
C ILE A 160 -4.49 8.72 12.77
N GLY A 161 -3.34 8.14 12.43
CA GLY A 161 -2.44 7.51 13.39
C GLY A 161 -1.95 8.49 14.45
N ASN A 162 -1.57 9.71 14.04
CA ASN A 162 -1.15 10.78 14.93
C ASN A 162 -2.32 11.28 15.81
N ILE A 163 -3.52 11.40 15.27
CA ILE A 163 -4.71 11.83 16.04
C ILE A 163 -5.07 10.77 17.09
N ILE A 164 -5.02 9.48 16.73
CA ILE A 164 -5.15 8.35 17.67
C ILE A 164 -4.04 8.42 18.74
N ALA A 165 -2.79 8.65 18.33
CA ALA A 165 -1.66 8.78 19.25
C ALA A 165 -1.80 9.97 20.21
N GLN A 166 -2.33 11.12 19.77
CA GLN A 166 -2.56 12.25 20.67
C GLN A 166 -3.72 12.00 21.63
N SER A 167 -4.81 11.42 21.13
CA SER A 167 -5.99 11.02 21.91
C SER A 167 -5.63 10.04 23.03
N ILE A 168 -4.96 8.93 22.70
CA ILE A 168 -4.47 7.93 23.67
C ILE A 168 -3.28 8.47 24.50
N GLY A 169 -2.42 9.26 23.86
CA GLY A 169 -1.14 9.71 24.43
C GLY A 169 -1.27 10.80 25.48
N PHE A 170 -2.21 11.74 25.31
CA PHE A 170 -2.36 12.94 26.12
C PHE A 170 -3.80 13.18 26.63
N GLY A 171 -4.79 12.39 26.18
CA GLY A 171 -6.20 12.60 26.53
C GLY A 171 -6.84 13.84 25.91
N MET A 172 -6.17 14.43 24.91
CA MET A 172 -6.61 15.62 24.17
C MET A 172 -5.93 15.64 22.80
N LEU A 173 -6.62 16.17 21.79
CA LEU A 173 -6.00 16.53 20.53
C LEU A 173 -5.18 17.80 20.74
N LEU A 174 -3.94 17.81 20.27
CA LEU A 174 -3.08 18.99 20.26
C LEU A 174 -3.33 19.75 18.95
N ASP A 175 -3.25 21.09 18.99
CA ASP A 175 -3.46 21.98 17.84
C ASP A 175 -2.27 21.97 16.86
N SER A 176 -1.81 20.76 16.51
CA SER A 176 -0.61 20.51 15.71
C SER A 176 -0.71 19.15 15.01
N ALA A 177 -0.81 19.19 13.68
CA ALA A 177 -0.65 18.03 12.80
C ALA A 177 0.84 17.57 12.70
N GLN A 178 1.55 17.55 13.84
CA GLN A 178 2.90 17.01 13.98
C GLN A 178 2.82 15.68 14.76
N HIS A 179 3.56 14.67 14.31
CA HIS A 179 3.59 13.35 14.96
C HIS A 179 4.13 13.41 16.39
N VAL A 180 3.67 12.48 17.23
CA VAL A 180 4.25 12.29 18.56
C VAL A 180 5.69 11.79 18.41
N THR A 181 6.63 12.74 18.49
CA THR A 181 8.03 12.54 18.12
C THR A 181 8.91 12.43 19.35
N TYR A 182 9.72 11.37 19.39
CA TYR A 182 10.74 11.12 20.39
C TYR A 182 12.13 11.16 19.73
N HIS A 183 13.09 11.74 20.44
CA HIS A 183 14.51 11.64 20.13
C HIS A 183 15.16 10.75 21.19
N ILE A 184 15.95 9.76 20.77
CA ILE A 184 16.61 8.81 21.67
C ILE A 184 18.10 8.65 21.35
N SER A 185 18.90 8.48 22.41
CA SER A 185 20.35 8.22 22.32
C SER A 185 20.76 6.91 22.99
N SER A 186 19.82 6.14 23.54
CA SER A 186 20.09 4.88 24.23
C SER A 186 18.92 3.89 24.18
N ARG A 187 19.24 2.59 24.29
CA ARG A 187 18.23 1.52 24.36
C ARG A 187 17.27 1.69 25.55
N HIS A 188 17.79 2.14 26.70
CA HIS A 188 16.97 2.38 27.89
C HIS A 188 15.89 3.46 27.70
N GLU A 189 16.15 4.49 26.90
CA GLU A 189 15.14 5.49 26.56
C GLU A 189 14.04 4.90 25.66
N LEU A 190 14.42 4.07 24.69
CA LEU A 190 13.49 3.34 23.83
C LEU A 190 12.59 2.40 24.63
N ASP A 191 13.16 1.50 25.43
CA ASP A 191 12.39 0.55 26.26
C ASP A 191 11.39 1.27 27.17
N LYS A 192 11.81 2.41 27.74
CA LYS A 192 10.96 3.26 28.58
C LYS A 192 9.81 3.91 27.79
N ILE A 193 10.05 4.33 26.55
CA ILE A 193 8.99 4.88 25.68
C ILE A 193 8.02 3.77 25.28
N LEU A 194 8.50 2.59 24.90
CA LEU A 194 7.65 1.45 24.52
C LEU A 194 6.77 0.99 25.69
N PHE A 195 7.36 0.79 26.88
CA PHE A 195 6.59 0.47 28.08
C PHE A 195 5.51 1.52 28.39
N LEU A 196 5.80 2.82 28.20
CA LEU A 196 4.80 3.88 28.36
C LEU A 196 3.67 3.83 27.32
N TRP A 197 3.91 3.25 26.14
CA TRP A 197 2.86 3.04 25.13
C TRP A 197 2.07 1.76 25.36
N GLU A 198 2.74 0.65 25.70
CA GLU A 198 2.09 -0.60 26.16
C GLU A 198 1.07 -0.33 27.28
N GLN A 199 1.45 0.45 28.30
CA GLN A 199 0.56 0.80 29.41
C GLN A 199 -0.63 1.69 28.99
N LYS A 200 -0.55 2.42 27.87
CA LYS A 200 -1.64 3.27 27.36
C LYS A 200 -2.58 2.55 26.41
N ILE A 201 -2.06 1.61 25.61
CA ILE A 201 -2.86 0.80 24.67
C ILE A 201 -3.47 -0.43 25.35
N SER A 202 -2.97 -0.83 26.53
CA SER A 202 -3.55 -1.88 27.36
C SER A 202 -5.03 -1.65 27.64
N GLY A 203 -5.89 -2.56 27.17
CA GLY A 203 -7.35 -2.46 27.28
C GLY A 203 -8.04 -1.67 26.15
N THR A 204 -7.29 -1.18 25.17
CA THR A 204 -7.79 -0.62 23.90
C THR A 204 -7.72 -1.68 22.79
N PRO A 205 -8.34 -1.49 21.61
CA PRO A 205 -8.22 -2.42 20.48
C PRO A 205 -6.90 -2.28 19.70
N PHE A 206 -5.95 -1.44 20.14
CA PHE A 206 -4.74 -1.13 19.38
C PHE A 206 -3.53 -2.00 19.76
N SER A 207 -2.90 -2.63 18.77
CA SER A 207 -1.55 -3.20 18.85
C SER A 207 -0.51 -2.20 18.29
N LEU A 208 0.73 -2.24 18.78
CA LEU A 208 1.81 -1.34 18.35
C LEU A 208 2.77 -2.07 17.40
N TRP A 209 2.89 -1.55 16.18
CA TRP A 209 3.76 -2.08 15.12
C TRP A 209 4.79 -1.04 14.68
N PHE A 210 5.90 -1.48 14.08
CA PHE A 210 7.07 -0.65 13.79
C PHE A 210 7.54 -0.76 12.34
N ARG A 211 8.17 0.31 11.84
CA ARG A 211 8.96 0.31 10.60
C ARG A 211 10.25 1.11 10.77
N GLY A 212 11.40 0.45 10.69
CA GLY A 212 12.71 1.10 10.64
C GLY A 212 13.05 1.65 9.26
N GLN A 213 13.72 2.80 9.22
CA GLN A 213 14.32 3.37 8.01
C GLN A 213 15.66 4.07 8.33
N THR A 214 16.65 3.87 7.47
CA THR A 214 18.02 4.43 7.59
C THR A 214 18.12 5.95 7.41
N ARG A 215 17.03 6.57 6.95
CA ARG A 215 16.83 8.02 6.87
C ARG A 215 15.35 8.30 6.64
N GLU A 216 14.94 9.51 6.98
CA GLU A 216 13.61 10.00 6.68
C GLU A 216 13.45 10.44 5.21
N TYR A 217 12.43 9.93 4.54
CA TYR A 217 11.98 10.40 3.22
C TYR A 217 10.76 11.31 3.39
N TRP A 218 10.65 12.34 2.54
CA TRP A 218 9.67 13.40 2.69
C TRP A 218 8.96 13.71 1.37
N LEU A 219 7.68 14.08 1.46
CA LEU A 219 6.93 14.59 0.32
C LEU A 219 7.37 15.99 -0.15
N PRO A 220 7.02 16.36 -1.39
CA PRO A 220 7.08 17.74 -1.86
C PRO A 220 6.28 18.67 -0.94
N ASP A 221 6.97 19.67 -0.42
CA ASP A 221 6.48 20.63 0.57
C ASP A 221 5.65 21.73 -0.11
N LEU A 222 4.32 21.57 -0.18
CA LEU A 222 3.43 22.47 -0.93
C LEU A 222 3.48 23.92 -0.43
N ARG A 223 3.85 24.15 0.83
CA ARG A 223 4.04 25.50 1.39
C ARG A 223 5.11 26.30 0.64
N LYS A 224 6.06 25.62 -0.03
CA LYS A 224 7.12 26.23 -0.85
C LYS A 224 6.69 26.50 -2.29
N VAL A 225 5.48 26.08 -2.69
CA VAL A 225 4.97 26.13 -4.06
C VAL A 225 4.17 27.41 -4.34
N ALA A 226 4.12 28.33 -3.36
CA ALA A 226 3.55 29.68 -3.47
C ALA A 226 2.06 29.75 -3.83
N ILE A 227 1.29 28.72 -3.44
CA ILE A 227 -0.17 28.79 -3.37
C ILE A 227 -0.55 29.94 -2.42
N ASP A 228 -1.44 30.84 -2.83
CA ASP A 228 -1.96 31.92 -1.96
C ASP A 228 -2.57 31.30 -0.70
N PRO A 229 -2.09 31.62 0.53
CA PRO A 229 -2.61 31.06 1.77
C PRO A 229 -4.12 31.25 2.00
N LYS A 230 -4.78 32.13 1.23
CA LYS A 230 -6.23 32.35 1.25
C LYS A 230 -7.02 31.33 0.41
N ILE A 231 -6.36 30.56 -0.44
CA ILE A 231 -6.98 29.44 -1.15
C ILE A 231 -6.61 28.18 -0.35
N PRO A 232 -7.57 27.56 0.38
CA PRO A 232 -7.30 26.41 1.25
C PRO A 232 -7.18 25.13 0.41
N ILE A 233 -6.15 25.07 -0.43
CA ILE A 233 -5.92 23.95 -1.33
C ILE A 233 -5.15 22.89 -0.57
N CYS A 234 -5.79 21.74 -0.40
CA CYS A 234 -5.18 20.57 0.22
C CYS A 234 -4.73 20.85 1.66
N PRO A 235 -5.68 21.08 2.61
CA PRO A 235 -5.34 21.27 4.01
C PRO A 235 -4.50 20.12 4.60
N TRP A 236 -4.64 18.90 4.08
CA TRP A 236 -3.79 17.74 4.41
C TRP A 236 -2.32 17.84 3.93
N ARG A 237 -1.95 18.93 3.22
CA ARG A 237 -0.58 19.27 2.78
C ARG A 237 -0.10 20.61 3.37
N ASN A 238 -0.75 21.09 4.44
CA ASN A 238 -0.31 22.27 5.19
C ASN A 238 0.88 21.95 6.13
N VAL A 239 1.16 20.66 6.34
CA VAL A 239 2.39 20.14 6.94
C VAL A 239 3.27 19.55 5.82
N ARG A 240 4.46 19.07 6.18
CA ARG A 240 5.35 18.31 5.28
C ARG A 240 5.38 16.90 5.83
N ASP A 241 4.91 15.97 5.04
CA ASP A 241 4.59 14.62 5.49
C ASP A 241 5.67 13.62 5.02
N GLU A 242 5.81 12.54 5.77
CA GLU A 242 6.73 11.45 5.49
C GLU A 242 6.30 10.65 4.25
N ALA A 243 7.28 10.24 3.44
CA ALA A 243 7.04 9.48 2.22
C ALA A 243 7.24 7.97 2.48
N LEU A 244 6.13 7.25 2.64
CA LEU A 244 6.06 5.80 2.80
C LEU A 244 5.69 5.05 1.51
N THR A 245 5.47 5.75 0.38
CA THR A 245 5.29 5.19 -0.97
C THR A 245 6.10 3.89 -1.20
N PRO A 246 5.47 2.72 -1.40
CA PRO A 246 6.18 1.46 -1.66
C PRO A 246 7.03 1.46 -2.93
N SER A 247 7.98 0.54 -3.00
CA SER A 247 8.98 0.45 -4.09
C SER A 247 8.36 0.40 -5.49
N ILE A 248 7.22 -0.28 -5.63
CA ILE A 248 6.49 -0.48 -6.89
C ILE A 248 6.12 0.82 -7.62
N TYR A 249 5.85 1.91 -6.89
CA TYR A 249 5.43 3.20 -7.47
C TYR A 249 6.56 4.23 -7.62
N ARG A 250 7.80 3.89 -7.21
CA ARG A 250 8.95 4.78 -7.26
C ARG A 250 9.56 4.77 -8.67
N ASN A 251 9.79 5.95 -9.25
CA ASN A 251 10.50 6.14 -10.53
C ASN A 251 9.94 5.32 -11.71
N MET A 252 8.62 5.37 -11.92
CA MET A 252 7.94 4.63 -12.98
C MET A 252 8.18 5.22 -14.38
N ASP A 253 9.05 4.57 -15.15
CA ASP A 253 8.91 4.50 -16.62
C ASP A 253 7.80 3.48 -16.92
N ILE A 254 6.76 3.91 -17.63
CA ILE A 254 5.62 3.06 -18.01
C ILE A 254 6.07 1.74 -18.65
N LYS A 255 7.08 1.76 -19.54
CA LYS A 255 7.56 0.56 -20.21
C LYS A 255 8.17 -0.41 -19.20
N ARG A 256 9.12 0.07 -18.39
CA ARG A 256 9.77 -0.76 -17.35
C ARG A 256 8.75 -1.27 -16.32
N TYR A 257 7.78 -0.44 -15.96
CA TYR A 257 6.66 -0.81 -15.09
C TYR A 257 5.84 -1.95 -15.69
N SER A 258 5.40 -1.85 -16.96
CA SER A 258 4.66 -2.92 -17.64
C SER A 258 5.38 -4.27 -17.63
N TYR A 259 6.68 -4.30 -17.91
CA TYR A 259 7.43 -5.56 -17.89
C TYR A 259 7.63 -6.12 -16.47
N LYS A 260 7.79 -5.26 -15.44
CA LYS A 260 7.74 -5.72 -14.04
C LYS A 260 6.38 -6.32 -13.68
N MET A 261 5.29 -5.66 -14.06
CA MET A 261 3.93 -6.13 -13.77
C MET A 261 3.67 -7.50 -14.43
N LEU A 262 4.19 -7.72 -15.65
CA LEU A 262 4.15 -9.02 -16.33
C LEU A 262 4.99 -10.09 -15.60
N GLU A 263 6.20 -9.77 -15.12
CA GLU A 263 7.03 -10.73 -14.38
C GLU A 263 6.39 -11.10 -13.03
N ILE A 264 5.87 -10.12 -12.28
CA ILE A 264 5.11 -10.34 -11.04
C ILE A 264 3.90 -11.25 -11.29
N LEU A 265 3.16 -11.04 -12.38
CA LEU A 265 2.03 -11.90 -12.78
C LEU A 265 2.49 -13.33 -13.12
N LYS A 266 3.65 -13.49 -13.78
CA LYS A 266 4.28 -14.80 -14.04
C LYS A 266 4.69 -15.49 -12.73
N TYR A 267 5.29 -14.78 -11.76
CA TYR A 267 5.55 -15.32 -10.42
C TYR A 267 4.25 -15.76 -9.73
N GLN A 268 3.22 -14.91 -9.68
CA GLN A 268 1.93 -15.24 -9.07
C GLN A 268 1.35 -16.52 -9.67
N TYR A 269 1.31 -16.64 -11.00
CA TYR A 269 0.81 -17.82 -11.70
C TYR A 269 1.65 -19.09 -11.42
N ALA A 270 2.98 -19.00 -11.51
CA ALA A 270 3.87 -20.15 -11.29
C ALA A 270 3.84 -20.67 -9.84
N LEU A 271 3.35 -19.86 -8.89
CA LEU A 271 3.18 -20.19 -7.48
C LEU A 271 1.73 -20.55 -7.10
N GLU A 272 0.74 -20.46 -8.00
CA GLU A 272 -0.67 -20.82 -7.68
C GLU A 272 -0.80 -22.25 -7.14
N GLY A 273 0.08 -23.17 -7.58
CA GLY A 273 0.16 -24.54 -7.06
C GLY A 273 0.60 -24.66 -5.60
N TYR A 274 1.42 -23.73 -5.09
CA TYR A 274 1.79 -23.66 -3.66
C TYR A 274 0.64 -23.07 -2.83
N PHE A 275 -0.04 -22.05 -3.35
CA PHE A 275 -1.11 -21.35 -2.63
C PHE A 275 -2.46 -22.11 -2.61
N HIS A 276 -2.56 -23.30 -3.20
CA HIS A 276 -3.81 -24.08 -3.26
C HIS A 276 -4.44 -24.39 -1.89
N ARG A 277 -3.67 -24.43 -0.79
CA ARG A 277 -4.19 -24.59 0.58
C ARG A 277 -4.88 -23.34 1.12
N CYS A 278 -4.53 -22.16 0.59
CA CYS A 278 -5.06 -20.87 1.01
C CYS A 278 -6.34 -20.46 0.26
N LEU A 279 -6.77 -21.23 -0.75
CA LEU A 279 -7.86 -20.83 -1.64
C LEU A 279 -9.25 -21.03 -1.06
N TYR A 280 -9.45 -22.00 -0.15
CA TYR A 280 -10.75 -22.32 0.44
C TYR A 280 -10.62 -23.10 1.75
N GLU A 281 -11.65 -23.04 2.59
CA GLU A 281 -11.82 -23.98 3.70
C GLU A 281 -13.01 -24.93 3.51
N PRO A 282 -12.85 -26.23 3.84
CA PRO A 282 -13.96 -27.17 3.89
C PRO A 282 -14.74 -26.97 5.19
N ARG A 283 -16.06 -26.79 5.08
CA ARG A 283 -16.95 -26.50 6.22
C ARG A 283 -18.18 -27.42 6.22
N ASN A 284 -18.76 -27.67 7.39
CA ASN A 284 -20.03 -28.40 7.48
C ASN A 284 -21.19 -27.51 6.99
N PRO A 285 -22.22 -28.07 6.32
CA PRO A 285 -23.31 -27.27 5.75
C PRO A 285 -24.21 -26.55 6.78
N ALA A 286 -24.07 -26.88 8.07
CA ALA A 286 -24.85 -26.34 9.18
C ALA A 286 -24.08 -25.33 10.05
N GLU A 287 -22.81 -25.07 9.73
CA GLU A 287 -22.02 -23.98 10.31
C GLU A 287 -22.28 -22.68 9.53
N ASP A 288 -22.08 -21.52 10.15
CA ASP A 288 -22.08 -20.25 9.44
C ASP A 288 -20.79 -20.09 8.61
N ARG A 289 -20.86 -19.31 7.52
CA ARG A 289 -19.68 -18.97 6.72
C ARG A 289 -18.68 -18.19 7.58
N GLN A 290 -17.41 -18.55 7.46
CA GLN A 290 -16.29 -17.85 8.10
C GLN A 290 -15.38 -17.26 7.02
N GLU A 291 -14.72 -16.16 7.35
CA GLU A 291 -13.68 -15.55 6.53
C GLU A 291 -12.36 -15.53 7.29
N LYS A 292 -11.25 -15.59 6.56
CA LYS A 292 -9.89 -15.57 7.12
C LYS A 292 -9.27 -14.17 7.22
N ILE A 293 -10.02 -13.16 6.82
CA ILE A 293 -9.69 -11.73 6.94
C ILE A 293 -10.85 -11.03 7.65
N THR A 294 -10.59 -9.91 8.31
CA THR A 294 -11.62 -9.14 9.00
C THR A 294 -12.60 -8.50 8.01
N ASP A 295 -13.85 -8.31 8.45
CA ASP A 295 -14.98 -7.91 7.57
C ASP A 295 -14.69 -6.67 6.71
N HIS A 296 -13.87 -5.73 7.22
CA HIS A 296 -13.43 -4.52 6.51
C HIS A 296 -12.64 -4.80 5.21
N LEU A 297 -12.00 -5.97 5.11
CA LEU A 297 -11.25 -6.40 3.93
C LEU A 297 -12.04 -7.39 3.04
N VAL A 298 -13.28 -7.75 3.43
CA VAL A 298 -14.10 -8.74 2.72
C VAL A 298 -14.92 -8.08 1.60
N LYS A 299 -14.48 -8.28 0.35
CA LYS A 299 -15.44 -8.45 -0.75
C LYS A 299 -16.01 -9.88 -0.66
N LEU A 300 -17.32 -10.05 -0.82
CA LEU A 300 -17.98 -11.36 -0.59
C LEU A 300 -17.53 -12.43 -1.60
N GLY A 301 -16.54 -13.25 -1.19
CA GLY A 301 -16.04 -14.41 -1.95
C GLY A 301 -17.07 -15.51 -2.21
N LEU A 302 -16.67 -16.60 -2.88
CA LEU A 302 -17.59 -17.61 -3.42
C LEU A 302 -17.75 -18.84 -2.53
N THR A 303 -18.99 -19.28 -2.29
CA THR A 303 -19.29 -20.57 -1.65
C THR A 303 -19.61 -21.63 -2.70
N SER A 304 -18.94 -22.79 -2.64
CA SER A 304 -19.22 -23.98 -3.46
C SER A 304 -19.83 -25.11 -2.63
N THR A 305 -20.94 -25.65 -3.10
CA THR A 305 -21.73 -26.68 -2.39
C THR A 305 -21.66 -28.01 -3.15
N PHE A 306 -21.23 -29.07 -2.47
CA PHE A 306 -21.14 -30.42 -3.02
C PHE A 306 -22.25 -31.30 -2.45
N SER A 307 -23.19 -31.70 -3.31
CA SER A 307 -24.37 -32.48 -2.94
C SER A 307 -24.45 -33.83 -3.67
N SER A 308 -25.24 -34.74 -3.12
CA SER A 308 -25.63 -36.01 -3.73
C SER A 308 -26.30 -35.82 -5.10
N MET A 309 -26.35 -36.88 -5.92
CA MET A 309 -26.91 -36.82 -7.29
C MET A 309 -28.41 -36.45 -7.35
N ASP A 310 -29.13 -36.55 -6.23
CA ASP A 310 -30.52 -36.12 -6.05
C ASP A 310 -30.65 -34.65 -5.55
N GLY A 311 -29.53 -34.00 -5.25
CA GLY A 311 -29.44 -32.64 -4.70
C GLY A 311 -29.83 -32.50 -3.22
N GLN A 312 -30.27 -33.57 -2.53
CA GLN A 312 -30.89 -33.46 -1.21
C GLN A 312 -29.91 -33.48 -0.04
N THR A 313 -28.78 -34.17 -0.17
CA THR A 313 -27.75 -34.25 0.87
C THR A 313 -26.52 -33.45 0.45
N ILE A 314 -26.28 -32.31 1.09
CA ILE A 314 -24.99 -31.61 1.01
C ILE A 314 -24.00 -32.38 1.88
N PHE A 315 -22.87 -32.81 1.33
CA PHE A 315 -21.83 -33.55 2.05
C PHE A 315 -20.52 -32.76 2.22
N SER A 316 -20.36 -31.62 1.54
CA SER A 316 -19.28 -30.66 1.77
C SER A 316 -19.69 -29.27 1.29
N VAL A 317 -19.36 -28.25 2.07
CA VAL A 317 -19.29 -26.86 1.61
C VAL A 317 -17.82 -26.44 1.54
N LYS A 318 -17.49 -25.56 0.60
CA LYS A 318 -16.19 -24.89 0.51
C LYS A 318 -16.40 -23.40 0.35
N ASP A 319 -15.95 -22.60 1.31
CA ASP A 319 -15.93 -21.13 1.17
C ASP A 319 -14.56 -20.72 0.60
N TYR A 320 -14.56 -19.90 -0.46
CA TYR A 320 -13.35 -19.47 -1.18
C TYR A 320 -13.00 -18.01 -0.85
N HIS A 321 -11.81 -17.84 -0.29
CA HIS A 321 -11.29 -16.56 0.20
C HIS A 321 -10.40 -15.91 -0.88
N HIS A 322 -11.02 -15.29 -1.89
CA HIS A 322 -10.29 -14.78 -3.07
C HIS A 322 -9.36 -13.61 -2.74
N GLU A 323 -9.71 -12.85 -1.71
CA GLU A 323 -9.02 -11.69 -1.15
C GLU A 323 -7.87 -12.16 -0.26
N TYR A 324 -8.11 -13.08 0.67
CA TYR A 324 -7.06 -13.77 1.45
C TYR A 324 -6.00 -14.39 0.53
N ALA A 325 -6.42 -15.12 -0.51
CA ALA A 325 -5.52 -15.71 -1.50
C ALA A 325 -4.73 -14.67 -2.32
N ALA A 326 -5.22 -13.44 -2.42
CA ALA A 326 -4.48 -12.32 -2.98
C ALA A 326 -3.45 -11.77 -1.98
N PHE A 327 -3.86 -11.43 -0.75
CA PHE A 327 -2.97 -10.97 0.31
C PHE A 327 -1.78 -11.93 0.51
N VAL A 328 -2.03 -13.23 0.62
CA VAL A 328 -1.01 -14.29 0.70
C VAL A 328 0.03 -14.14 -0.42
N LYS A 329 -0.40 -14.04 -1.68
CA LYS A 329 0.52 -13.87 -2.84
C LYS A 329 1.37 -12.60 -2.74
N LEU A 330 0.78 -11.48 -2.30
CA LEU A 330 1.48 -10.19 -2.24
C LEU A 330 2.47 -10.12 -1.07
N LEU A 331 2.14 -10.74 0.05
CA LEU A 331 3.02 -10.88 1.22
C LEU A 331 4.31 -11.62 0.88
N PHE A 332 4.20 -12.72 0.12
CA PHE A 332 5.37 -13.40 -0.42
C PHE A 332 6.19 -12.54 -1.38
N GLN A 333 5.58 -11.57 -2.06
CA GLN A 333 6.31 -10.65 -2.91
C GLN A 333 7.10 -9.65 -2.05
N GLN A 334 6.41 -8.95 -1.13
CA GLN A 334 7.04 -7.96 -0.25
C GLN A 334 8.19 -8.55 0.57
N HIS A 335 7.94 -9.65 1.29
CA HIS A 335 8.90 -10.22 2.24
C HIS A 335 10.13 -10.80 1.55
N TYR A 336 10.00 -11.30 0.32
CA TYR A 336 11.12 -11.79 -0.46
C TYR A 336 11.71 -10.75 -1.42
N GLY A 337 11.34 -9.46 -1.29
CA GLY A 337 11.97 -8.34 -1.98
C GLY A 337 11.51 -8.10 -3.43
N LEU A 338 10.46 -8.80 -3.89
CA LEU A 338 9.79 -8.50 -5.15
C LEU A 338 8.90 -7.26 -4.94
N GLU A 339 8.75 -6.39 -5.95
CA GLU A 339 7.94 -5.19 -5.77
C GLU A 339 6.45 -5.50 -5.55
N SER A 340 5.89 -4.91 -4.49
CA SER A 340 4.48 -5.01 -4.15
C SER A 340 3.91 -3.64 -3.72
N PRO A 341 2.57 -3.48 -3.65
CA PRO A 341 1.92 -2.30 -3.07
C PRO A 341 1.91 -2.32 -1.53
N LEU A 342 2.37 -3.37 -0.86
CA LEU A 342 2.27 -3.48 0.59
C LEU A 342 3.31 -2.62 1.31
N LEU A 343 2.99 -2.22 2.54
CA LEU A 343 4.00 -1.73 3.49
C LEU A 343 4.25 -2.80 4.55
N ASP A 344 5.46 -3.33 4.58
CA ASP A 344 5.94 -4.20 5.64
C ASP A 344 6.10 -3.43 6.98
N VAL A 345 5.63 -4.04 8.06
CA VAL A 345 5.82 -3.61 9.45
C VAL A 345 6.18 -4.81 10.30
N THR A 346 6.69 -4.60 11.51
CA THR A 346 7.04 -5.67 12.45
C THR A 346 6.53 -5.36 13.86
N SER A 347 6.12 -6.38 14.61
CA SER A 347 5.79 -6.23 16.03
C SER A 347 7.04 -6.25 16.93
N ASP A 348 8.21 -6.55 16.37
CA ASP A 348 9.48 -6.59 17.10
C ASP A 348 10.31 -5.32 16.86
N ILE A 349 10.59 -4.59 17.95
CA ILE A 349 11.41 -3.39 17.91
C ILE A 349 12.86 -3.67 17.46
N ASP A 350 13.41 -4.85 17.74
CA ASP A 350 14.80 -5.18 17.39
C ASP A 350 14.94 -5.39 15.88
N VAL A 351 13.91 -5.96 15.23
CA VAL A 351 13.83 -6.06 13.77
C VAL A 351 13.69 -4.66 13.14
N ALA A 352 12.90 -3.77 13.75
CA ALA A 352 12.82 -2.37 13.31
C ALA A 352 14.14 -1.61 13.52
N LEU A 353 14.87 -1.87 14.61
CA LEU A 353 16.20 -1.31 14.88
C LEU A 353 17.24 -1.80 13.88
N PHE A 354 17.18 -3.06 13.43
CA PHE A 354 18.02 -3.57 12.35
C PHE A 354 17.77 -2.79 11.04
N PHE A 355 16.52 -2.64 10.61
CA PHE A 355 16.16 -1.91 9.39
C PHE A 355 16.37 -0.39 9.48
N ALA A 356 16.38 0.18 10.69
CA ALA A 356 16.75 1.58 10.91
C ALA A 356 18.27 1.81 10.82
N GLN A 357 19.11 0.80 11.02
CA GLN A 357 20.56 0.97 11.19
C GLN A 357 21.41 0.25 10.15
N ASN A 358 20.82 -0.55 9.26
CA ASN A 358 21.54 -1.24 8.19
C ASN A 358 20.91 -0.96 6.82
N GLU A 359 21.72 -0.73 5.78
CA GLU A 359 21.27 -0.65 4.38
C GLU A 359 21.86 -1.78 3.53
N ILE A 360 21.29 -2.03 2.34
CA ILE A 360 21.77 -3.09 1.45
C ILE A 360 22.91 -2.54 0.59
N GLU A 361 24.11 -3.09 0.76
CA GLU A 361 25.24 -2.93 -0.17
C GLU A 361 25.45 -4.23 -0.96
N ASP A 362 25.35 -4.15 -2.29
CA ASP A 362 25.32 -5.26 -3.25
C ASP A 362 24.28 -6.37 -2.94
N THR A 363 24.59 -7.28 -2.01
CA THR A 363 23.70 -8.36 -1.54
C THR A 363 23.82 -8.65 -0.04
N HIS A 364 24.39 -7.73 0.74
CA HIS A 364 24.56 -7.85 2.20
C HIS A 364 24.02 -6.62 2.91
N TYR A 365 23.67 -6.76 4.18
CA TYR A 365 23.31 -5.66 5.06
C TYR A 365 24.56 -5.08 5.74
N THR A 366 24.84 -3.82 5.48
CA THR A 366 25.93 -3.07 6.13
C THR A 366 25.37 -2.05 7.10
N SER A 367 25.96 -1.95 8.28
CA SER A 367 25.55 -0.94 9.26
C SER A 367 25.89 0.46 8.76
N ILE A 368 24.88 1.32 8.69
CA ILE A 368 25.03 2.66 8.13
C ILE A 368 25.94 3.51 9.01
N LYS A 369 26.62 4.48 8.38
CA LYS A 369 27.28 5.55 9.13
C LYS A 369 26.20 6.51 9.61
N HIS A 370 26.05 6.67 10.93
CA HIS A 370 25.25 7.77 11.49
C HIS A 370 25.84 9.10 10.99
N THR A 371 25.06 9.83 10.19
CA THR A 371 25.45 11.08 9.55
C THR A 371 24.56 12.23 10.05
N SER A 372 24.60 13.39 9.38
CA SER A 372 23.66 14.50 9.64
C SER A 372 22.20 14.19 9.29
N THR A 373 21.90 12.99 8.78
CA THR A 373 20.54 12.48 8.59
C THR A 373 20.36 11.34 9.60
N PRO A 374 19.55 11.49 10.66
CA PRO A 374 19.31 10.41 11.62
C PRO A 374 18.39 9.34 11.02
N SER A 375 18.55 8.12 11.50
CA SER A 375 17.59 7.04 11.29
C SER A 375 16.28 7.30 12.02
N VAL A 376 15.22 6.63 11.57
CA VAL A 376 13.89 6.78 12.15
C VAL A 376 13.19 5.42 12.24
N ILE A 377 12.48 5.20 13.35
CA ILE A 377 11.48 4.14 13.47
C ILE A 377 10.11 4.83 13.54
N TYR A 378 9.22 4.46 12.62
CA TYR A 378 7.81 4.83 12.68
C TYR A 378 7.06 3.79 13.50
N GLY A 379 6.25 4.25 14.45
CA GLY A 379 5.29 3.41 15.19
C GLY A 379 3.89 3.62 14.65
N PHE A 380 3.13 2.52 14.52
CA PHE A 380 1.77 2.47 14.02
C PHE A 380 0.88 1.88 15.12
N LEU A 381 -0.22 2.56 15.45
CA LEU A 381 -1.21 2.06 16.41
C LEU A 381 -2.34 1.42 15.61
N ILE A 382 -2.31 0.08 15.52
CA ILE A 382 -3.14 -0.71 14.62
C ILE A 382 -4.34 -1.29 15.36
N ASN A 383 -5.55 -0.92 14.93
CA ASN A 383 -6.79 -1.60 15.28
C ASN A 383 -7.08 -2.65 14.20
N GLU A 384 -6.76 -3.91 14.49
CA GLU A 384 -6.86 -5.04 13.56
C GLU A 384 -8.28 -5.31 13.01
N THR A 385 -9.32 -4.70 13.60
CA THR A 385 -10.72 -4.79 13.13
C THR A 385 -11.15 -3.66 12.18
N LEU A 386 -10.34 -2.60 12.04
CA LEU A 386 -10.65 -1.40 11.26
C LEU A 386 -9.54 -1.03 10.26
N ASP A 387 -8.28 -1.15 10.67
CA ASP A 387 -7.16 -0.80 9.80
C ASP A 387 -6.93 -1.91 8.74
N PRO A 388 -6.53 -1.55 7.50
CA PRO A 388 -6.26 -2.51 6.44
C PRO A 388 -4.89 -3.20 6.68
N PHE A 389 -4.87 -4.05 7.70
CA PHE A 389 -3.69 -4.69 8.27
C PHE A 389 -3.87 -6.21 8.34
N ILE A 390 -2.78 -6.96 8.12
CA ILE A 390 -2.74 -8.39 8.44
C ILE A 390 -1.37 -8.77 9.01
N ASP A 391 -1.35 -9.47 10.16
CA ASP A 391 -0.15 -10.16 10.66
C ASP A 391 0.16 -11.36 9.75
N SER A 392 1.40 -11.41 9.23
CA SER A 392 1.84 -12.44 8.28
C SER A 392 1.85 -13.82 8.92
N GLN A 393 1.95 -13.94 10.25
CA GLN A 393 1.96 -15.21 10.96
C GLN A 393 0.69 -16.02 10.70
N TYR A 394 -0.48 -15.37 10.61
CA TYR A 394 -1.76 -16.02 10.25
C TYR A 394 -1.79 -16.57 8.82
N LEU A 395 -0.93 -16.05 7.94
CA LEU A 395 -0.95 -16.33 6.49
C LEU A 395 0.15 -17.29 6.04
N MET A 396 1.11 -17.60 6.91
CA MET A 396 2.39 -18.20 6.52
C MET A 396 2.80 -19.45 7.32
N SER A 397 2.08 -19.76 8.39
CA SER A 397 2.22 -20.98 9.20
C SER A 397 2.21 -22.29 8.39
N ASP A 398 1.37 -22.36 7.34
CA ASP A 398 1.20 -23.54 6.48
C ASP A 398 2.26 -23.70 5.37
N ILE A 399 3.11 -22.70 5.12
CA ILE A 399 3.93 -22.61 3.89
C ILE A 399 5.45 -22.70 4.16
N SER A 400 5.87 -22.82 5.43
CA SER A 400 7.28 -23.01 5.83
C SER A 400 8.24 -21.91 5.37
N ALA A 401 7.72 -20.70 5.17
CA ALA A 401 8.46 -19.53 4.74
C ALA A 401 9.03 -18.79 5.95
N LEU A 402 10.33 -18.94 6.19
CA LEU A 402 10.98 -18.61 7.46
C LEU A 402 11.21 -17.10 7.63
N ARG A 403 11.51 -16.38 6.54
CA ARG A 403 11.91 -14.97 6.59
C ARG A 403 10.94 -14.06 7.38
N PRO A 404 9.65 -13.92 7.04
CA PRO A 404 8.74 -13.05 7.79
C PRO A 404 8.31 -13.60 9.15
N LEU A 405 8.48 -14.90 9.40
CA LEU A 405 8.31 -15.47 10.76
C LEU A 405 9.46 -15.01 11.67
N ARG A 406 10.71 -15.01 11.17
CA ARG A 406 11.89 -14.50 11.88
C ARG A 406 11.92 -12.98 12.02
N GLN A 407 11.23 -12.26 11.13
CA GLN A 407 11.09 -10.79 11.14
C GLN A 407 9.82 -10.30 11.87
N HIS A 408 8.99 -11.21 12.42
CA HIS A 408 7.73 -10.88 13.12
C HIS A 408 6.81 -9.94 12.32
N CYS A 409 6.68 -10.19 11.00
CA CYS A 409 6.09 -9.25 10.06
C CYS A 409 4.56 -9.18 10.10
N GLY A 410 4.04 -7.97 9.97
CA GLY A 410 2.71 -7.69 9.43
C GLY A 410 2.81 -6.88 8.14
N VAL A 411 1.68 -6.64 7.49
CA VAL A 411 1.56 -5.70 6.37
C VAL A 411 0.38 -4.78 6.54
N LEU A 412 0.59 -3.52 6.16
CA LEU A 412 -0.49 -2.60 5.81
C LEU A 412 -0.74 -2.69 4.30
N THR A 413 -2.01 -2.58 3.91
CA THR A 413 -2.47 -2.56 2.52
C THR A 413 -3.29 -1.29 2.26
N GLY A 414 -3.72 -1.03 1.02
CA GLY A 414 -4.65 0.07 0.72
C GLY A 414 -4.20 1.01 -0.41
N THR A 415 -2.90 1.23 -0.54
CA THR A 415 -2.30 2.14 -1.53
C THR A 415 -2.56 1.73 -3.00
N SER A 416 -2.59 2.72 -3.89
CA SER A 416 -2.71 2.55 -5.35
C SER A 416 -1.83 3.55 -6.09
N ASN A 417 -1.77 3.48 -7.42
CA ASN A 417 -1.09 4.49 -8.25
C ASN A 417 -1.59 5.93 -8.04
N ILE A 418 -2.82 6.10 -7.52
CA ILE A 418 -3.39 7.40 -7.15
C ILE A 418 -3.42 7.69 -5.65
N CYS A 419 -2.99 6.76 -4.79
CA CYS A 419 -2.95 6.98 -3.35
C CYS A 419 -1.67 6.37 -2.76
N LYS A 420 -0.52 6.86 -3.22
CA LYS A 420 0.81 6.29 -2.93
C LYS A 420 1.23 6.43 -1.46
N GLU A 421 0.75 7.47 -0.79
CA GLU A 421 1.01 7.79 0.61
C GLU A 421 -0.19 7.44 1.49
N PHE A 422 -0.87 6.35 1.17
CA PHE A 422 -1.92 5.79 2.03
C PHE A 422 -1.39 5.50 3.46
N TYR A 423 -0.14 5.07 3.58
CA TYR A 423 0.43 4.63 4.85
C TYR A 423 0.96 5.75 5.76
N SER A 424 1.30 6.93 5.23
CA SER A 424 1.78 8.04 6.08
C SER A 424 0.69 8.50 7.06
N ARG A 425 -0.57 8.35 6.67
CA ARG A 425 -1.78 8.54 7.49
C ARG A 425 -1.74 7.78 8.81
N TYR A 426 -1.16 6.57 8.80
CA TYR A 426 -1.16 5.63 9.93
C TYR A 426 0.05 5.78 10.85
N VAL A 427 1.01 6.66 10.52
CA VAL A 427 2.12 6.98 11.42
C VAL A 427 1.54 7.63 12.67
N ALA A 428 1.74 6.96 13.80
CA ALA A 428 1.27 7.36 15.11
C ALA A 428 2.42 7.94 15.95
N LEU A 429 3.56 7.27 15.92
CA LEU A 429 4.78 7.63 16.65
C LEU A 429 5.95 7.81 15.69
N LYS A 430 6.86 8.70 16.04
CA LYS A 430 8.13 8.89 15.32
C LYS A 430 9.28 8.82 16.31
N ILE A 431 10.19 7.88 16.14
CA ILE A 431 11.33 7.67 17.05
C ILE A 431 12.61 7.92 16.25
N VAL A 432 13.26 9.05 16.51
CA VAL A 432 14.49 9.48 15.84
C VAL A 432 15.70 8.95 16.61
N LEU A 433 16.60 8.27 15.90
CA LEU A 433 17.81 7.68 16.48
C LEU A 433 18.96 8.69 16.38
N ASP A 434 19.17 9.48 17.45
CA ASP A 434 20.24 10.47 17.53
C ASP A 434 21.63 9.80 17.66
N GLN A 435 21.66 8.54 18.10
CA GLN A 435 22.85 7.67 18.22
C GLN A 435 22.50 6.24 17.74
N PRO A 436 23.50 5.37 17.47
CA PRO A 436 23.24 3.93 17.30
C PRO A 436 22.64 3.32 18.56
N ILE A 437 21.66 2.43 18.40
CA ILE A 437 20.91 1.79 19.48
C ILE A 437 21.04 0.27 19.37
N GLU A 438 21.47 -0.38 20.45
CA GLU A 438 21.64 -1.83 20.52
C GLU A 438 20.31 -2.58 20.37
N TYR A 439 20.35 -3.67 19.57
CA TYR A 439 19.27 -4.63 19.36
C TYR A 439 19.77 -6.07 19.61
N GLY A 440 18.85 -7.01 19.81
CA GLY A 440 19.15 -8.41 20.12
C GLY A 440 20.14 -9.04 19.14
N SER A 441 21.21 -9.63 19.67
CA SER A 441 22.31 -10.17 18.88
C SER A 441 21.96 -11.39 18.03
N GLN A 442 20.75 -11.93 18.17
CA GLN A 442 20.19 -12.93 17.26
C GLN A 442 19.73 -12.35 15.92
N TYR A 443 19.47 -11.04 15.83
CA TYR A 443 18.93 -10.39 14.62
C TYR A 443 20.05 -9.91 13.69
N ASP A 444 20.85 -10.86 13.18
CA ASP A 444 21.81 -10.60 12.11
C ASP A 444 21.22 -10.83 10.70
N GLU A 445 21.99 -10.56 9.66
CA GLU A 445 21.52 -10.72 8.28
C GLU A 445 21.16 -12.17 7.91
N ASN A 446 21.87 -13.17 8.45
CA ASN A 446 21.65 -14.58 8.16
C ASN A 446 20.40 -15.11 8.88
N TYR A 447 20.15 -14.64 10.10
CA TYR A 447 18.92 -14.93 10.79
C TYR A 447 17.74 -14.27 10.07
N LEU A 448 17.75 -12.95 9.88
CA LEU A 448 16.62 -12.22 9.30
C LEU A 448 16.36 -12.59 7.83
N PHE A 449 17.38 -12.99 7.06
CA PHE A 449 17.27 -13.37 5.65
C PHE A 449 17.84 -14.79 5.43
N PRO A 450 17.07 -15.84 5.78
CA PRO A 450 17.51 -17.22 5.57
C PRO A 450 17.86 -17.51 4.11
N ARG A 451 18.85 -18.39 3.94
CA ARG A 451 19.42 -18.83 2.66
C ARG A 451 18.52 -19.83 1.94
N GLU A 452 18.78 -20.07 0.64
CA GLU A 452 18.03 -21.02 -0.21
C GLU A 452 17.95 -22.45 0.35
N ASP A 453 18.89 -22.86 1.21
CA ASP A 453 18.97 -24.17 1.86
C ASP A 453 18.29 -24.23 3.24
N GLU A 454 17.94 -23.09 3.83
CA GLU A 454 17.08 -23.01 5.03
C GLU A 454 15.60 -22.75 4.68
N ASP A 455 15.34 -21.86 3.71
CA ASP A 455 14.01 -21.40 3.37
C ASP A 455 13.51 -22.05 2.07
N ALA A 456 12.67 -23.08 2.22
CA ALA A 456 12.09 -23.85 1.12
C ALA A 456 11.18 -23.02 0.18
N PHE A 457 10.70 -21.85 0.63
CA PHE A 457 9.93 -20.93 -0.22
C PHE A 457 10.88 -20.06 -1.05
N LEU A 458 11.99 -19.59 -0.50
CA LEU A 458 13.05 -18.91 -1.25
C LEU A 458 13.62 -19.82 -2.34
N THR A 459 13.92 -21.10 -2.05
CA THR A 459 14.37 -22.06 -3.08
C THR A 459 13.37 -22.14 -4.24
N LYS A 460 12.06 -22.10 -3.94
CA LYS A 460 11.02 -22.15 -4.97
C LYS A 460 10.92 -20.84 -5.76
N LEU A 461 11.06 -19.68 -5.13
CA LEU A 461 11.13 -18.37 -5.82
C LEU A 461 12.29 -18.32 -6.80
N VAL A 462 13.48 -18.71 -6.36
CA VAL A 462 14.71 -18.73 -7.18
C VAL A 462 14.65 -19.79 -8.29
N GLN A 463 13.85 -20.85 -8.14
CA GLN A 463 13.53 -21.73 -9.27
C GLN A 463 12.55 -21.07 -10.25
N VAL A 464 11.49 -20.40 -9.77
CA VAL A 464 10.52 -19.70 -10.64
C VAL A 464 11.17 -18.59 -11.45
N GLU A 465 12.08 -17.82 -10.86
CA GLU A 465 12.90 -16.80 -11.54
C GLU A 465 13.57 -17.36 -12.81
N LYS A 466 14.16 -18.54 -12.70
CA LYS A 466 14.83 -19.28 -13.78
C LYS A 466 13.82 -19.87 -14.78
N ASP A 467 12.69 -20.39 -14.28
CA ASP A 467 11.62 -20.96 -15.10
C ASP A 467 10.95 -19.91 -16.02
N ILE A 468 10.91 -18.63 -15.62
CA ILE A 468 10.23 -17.54 -16.34
C ILE A 468 11.16 -16.60 -17.12
N ASP A 469 12.48 -16.77 -17.02
CA ASP A 469 13.52 -15.91 -17.64
C ASP A 469 13.36 -14.42 -17.23
N ALA A 470 13.29 -14.18 -15.91
CA ALA A 470 13.06 -12.86 -15.29
C ALA A 470 14.24 -11.90 -15.46
N LYS A 471 13.95 -10.61 -15.70
CA LYS A 471 14.92 -9.56 -16.06
C LYS A 471 14.72 -8.25 -15.30
N PHE A 472 13.62 -8.09 -14.58
CA PHE A 472 13.28 -6.86 -13.88
C PHE A 472 12.89 -7.08 -12.41
N VAL A 473 12.47 -8.29 -12.04
CA VAL A 473 11.98 -8.67 -10.70
C VAL A 473 12.67 -9.94 -10.24
N HIS A 474 13.45 -9.83 -9.15
CA HIS A 474 14.32 -10.88 -8.63
C HIS A 474 14.06 -11.06 -7.13
N PRO A 475 13.98 -12.29 -6.59
CA PRO A 475 13.89 -12.50 -5.14
C PRO A 475 15.20 -12.08 -4.47
N PHE A 476 15.10 -11.34 -3.36
CA PHE A 476 16.26 -10.97 -2.57
C PHE A 476 16.81 -12.19 -1.81
N SER A 477 18.06 -12.55 -2.09
CA SER A 477 18.85 -13.50 -1.31
C SER A 477 20.22 -12.94 -1.02
N ILE A 478 20.69 -13.16 0.21
CA ILE A 478 22.09 -13.03 0.59
C ILE A 478 22.88 -14.17 -0.11
N LYS A 479 24.18 -13.98 -0.33
CA LYS A 479 25.07 -14.90 -1.06
C LYS A 479 26.02 -15.66 -0.14
#